data_AF-A0A0P9ZLP3-F1
#
_entry.id   AF-A0A0P9ZLP3-F1
#
_cell.length_a   1.000
_cell.length_b   1.000
_cell.length_c   1.000
_cell.angle_alpha   90.00
_cell.angle_beta   90.00
_cell.angle_gamma   90.00
#
_symmetry.space_group_name_H-M   'P 1'
#
loop_
_entity.id
_entity.type
_entity.pdbx_description
1 polymer ?
#
loop_
_entity_poly.entity_id
_entity_poly.type
_entity_poly.pdbx_seq_one_letter_code
_entity_poly.pdbx_strand_id
1 'polypeptide(L)' 'MYEGSIDIEGSPQAVATRQMARLSGEGQLQISSTHGARVLLIAGKPLREPIVQYGPFVMNTREEIEQALRDFREDRLTA' A
#
# COMPACT_ATOMS: atom_id res chain seq x y z
N MET A 1 7.48 -3.75 -7.58
CA MET A 1 8.17 -3.45 -8.85
C MET A 1 7.49 -4.17 -10.00
N TYR A 2 7.28 -3.47 -11.11
CA TYR A 2 6.46 -3.93 -12.23
C TYR A 2 7.27 -4.61 -13.33
N GLU A 3 8.43 -4.06 -13.68
CA GLU A 3 9.36 -4.59 -14.70
C GLU A 3 10.82 -4.31 -14.31
N GLY A 4 11.72 -5.25 -14.63
CA GLY A 4 13.17 -5.09 -14.49
C GLY A 4 13.72 -5.52 -13.13
N SER A 5 14.77 -4.85 -12.68
CA SER A 5 15.38 -4.95 -11.34
C SER A 5 15.93 -3.59 -10.92
N ILE A 6 15.87 -3.29 -9.62
CA ILE A 6 16.48 -2.08 -9.07
C ILE A 6 17.40 -2.42 -7.90
N ASP A 7 18.47 -1.66 -7.76
CA ASP A 7 19.32 -1.63 -6.58
C ASP A 7 18.92 -0.42 -5.73
N ILE A 8 18.83 -0.63 -4.42
CA ILE A 8 18.50 0.41 -3.44
C ILE A 8 19.71 0.59 -2.53
N GLU A 9 20.17 1.83 -2.41
CA GLU A 9 21.27 2.17 -1.52
C GLU A 9 20.96 1.73 -0.07
N GLY A 10 21.88 0.99 0.56
CA GLY A 10 21.71 0.45 1.91
C GLY A 10 20.96 -0.88 2.00
N SER A 11 20.46 -1.43 0.87
CA SER A 11 19.95 -2.80 0.80
C SER A 11 21.00 -3.74 0.18
N PRO A 12 21.33 -4.88 0.80
CA PRO A 12 22.25 -5.87 0.21
C PRO A 12 21.61 -6.65 -0.94
N GLN A 13 20.29 -6.53 -1.14
CA GLN A 13 19.55 -7.29 -2.13
C GLN A 13 18.83 -6.35 -3.12
N ALA A 14 19.03 -6.62 -4.40
CA ALA A 14 18.27 -6.02 -5.49
C ALA A 14 16.79 -6.39 -5.39
N VAL A 15 15.90 -5.43 -5.67
CA VAL A 15 14.47 -5.68 -5.70
C VAL A 15 14.10 -6.16 -7.11
N ALA A 16 13.63 -7.40 -7.19
CA ALA A 16 13.24 -8.06 -8.43
C ALA A 16 11.73 -7.92 -8.73
N THR A 17 11.33 -8.29 -9.95
CA THR A 17 9.96 -8.08 -10.42
C THR A 17 8.96 -8.80 -9.52
N ARG A 18 7.81 -8.16 -9.25
CA ARG A 18 6.77 -8.58 -8.27
C ARG A 18 7.20 -8.56 -6.81
N GLN A 19 8.31 -7.90 -6.47
CA GLN A 19 8.68 -7.65 -5.08
C GLN A 19 8.29 -6.24 -4.62
N MET A 20 8.09 -6.10 -3.30
CA MET A 20 7.88 -4.84 -2.60
C MET A 20 9.04 -4.65 -1.61
N ALA A 21 9.63 -3.46 -1.62
CA ALA A 21 10.58 -3.04 -0.60
C ALA A 21 9.90 -2.04 0.34
N ARG A 22 10.07 -2.23 1.64
CA ARG A 22 9.62 -1.26 2.65
C ARG A 22 10.76 -0.31 2.96
N LEU A 23 10.51 0.98 2.78
CA LEU A 23 11.48 2.04 3.03
C LEU A 23 11.28 2.63 4.43
N SER A 24 12.30 3.33 4.94
CA SER A 24 12.12 4.20 6.10
C SER A 24 11.17 5.36 5.75
N GLY A 25 10.43 5.85 6.74
CA GLY A 25 9.55 7.01 6.57
C GLY A 25 10.29 8.36 6.52
N GLU A 26 11.62 8.32 6.60
CA GLU A 26 12.51 9.48 6.69
C GLU A 26 13.76 9.23 5.83
N GLY A 27 14.42 10.30 5.41
CA GLY A 27 15.67 10.26 4.67
C GLY A 27 15.53 10.45 3.15
N GLN A 28 16.57 10.05 2.42
CA GLN A 28 16.64 10.11 0.97
C GLN A 28 16.64 8.69 0.39
N LEU A 29 16.01 8.52 -0.76
CA LEU A 29 15.94 7.27 -1.49
C LEU A 29 16.77 7.37 -2.76
N GLN A 30 17.84 6.58 -2.86
CA GLN A 30 18.60 6.41 -4.10
C GLN A 30 18.31 5.05 -4.70
N ILE A 31 17.94 5.05 -5.99
CA ILE A 31 17.61 3.86 -6.76
C ILE A 31 18.42 3.90 -8.05
N SER A 32 19.03 2.77 -8.40
CA SER A 32 19.69 2.57 -9.68
C SER A 32 19.20 1.30 -10.37
N SER A 33 19.40 1.22 -11.68
CA SER A 33 19.11 0.03 -12.46
C SER A 33 20.08 -0.06 -13.62
N THR A 34 20.61 -1.26 -13.84
CA THR A 34 21.56 -1.55 -14.94
C THR A 34 20.86 -1.73 -16.29
N HIS A 35 19.64 -2.27 -16.30
CA HIS A 35 18.90 -2.61 -17.52
C HIS A 35 17.60 -1.79 -17.69
N GLY A 36 17.37 -0.81 -16.81
CA GLY A 36 16.11 -0.08 -16.71
C GLY A 36 15.06 -0.85 -15.91
N ALA A 37 14.14 -0.11 -15.28
CA ALA A 37 13.07 -0.70 -14.48
C ALA A 37 11.83 0.20 -14.44
N ARG A 38 10.66 -0.42 -14.25
CA ARG A 38 9.40 0.26 -13.98
C ARG A 38 8.95 0.00 -12.55
N VAL A 39 8.88 1.04 -11.76
CA VAL A 39 8.58 0.97 -10.33
C VAL A 39 7.44 1.89 -9.95
N LEU A 40 6.74 1.53 -8.88
CA LEU A 40 5.75 2.39 -8.23
C LEU A 40 6.29 2.74 -6.84
N LEU A 41 6.46 4.03 -6.58
CA LEU A 41 6.78 4.55 -5.25
C LEU A 41 5.48 5.00 -4.58
N ILE A 42 5.13 4.38 -3.47
CA ILE A 42 3.96 4.75 -2.67
C ILE A 42 4.47 5.30 -1.34
N ALA A 43 4.08 6.53 -1.02
CA ALA A 43 4.38 7.19 0.24
C ALA A 43 3.15 7.96 0.73
N GLY A 44 2.97 8.03 2.05
CA GLY A 44 1.85 8.73 2.66
C GLY A 44 2.09 8.98 4.14
N LYS A 45 1.45 10.02 4.67
CA LYS A 45 1.48 10.30 6.11
C LYS A 45 0.64 9.25 6.84
N PRO A 46 1.16 8.58 7.88
CA PRO A 46 0.35 7.66 8.67
C PRO A 46 -0.84 8.38 9.28
N LEU A 47 -2.06 7.85 9.07
CA LEU A 47 -3.30 8.41 9.63
C LEU A 47 -3.37 8.24 11.16
N ARG A 48 -2.73 7.18 11.69
CA ARG A 48 -2.74 6.83 13.12
C ARG A 48 -4.13 6.60 13.70
N GLU A 49 -5.06 6.16 12.86
CA GLU A 49 -6.40 5.77 13.26
C GLU A 49 -6.50 4.25 13.34
N PRO A 50 -7.40 3.70 14.19
CA PRO A 50 -7.69 2.28 14.17
C PRO A 50 -8.18 1.84 12.78
N ILE A 51 -7.79 0.63 12.39
CA ILE A 51 -8.20 0.02 11.12
C ILE A 51 -8.97 -1.26 11.45
N VAL A 52 -10.24 -1.31 11.06
CA VAL A 52 -11.09 -2.49 11.13
C VAL A 52 -11.52 -2.83 9.70
N GLN A 53 -11.17 -4.02 9.24
CA GLN A 53 -11.47 -4.49 7.89
C GLN A 53 -12.40 -5.71 7.89
N TYR A 54 -13.43 -5.69 7.04
CA TYR A 54 -14.25 -6.84 6.75
C TYR A 54 -14.61 -6.90 5.26
N GLY A 55 -14.03 -7.87 4.54
CA GLY A 55 -14.22 -8.01 3.10
C GLY A 55 -13.79 -6.72 2.34
N PRO A 56 -14.69 -6.10 1.54
CA PRO A 56 -14.37 -4.89 0.79
C PRO A 56 -14.46 -3.60 1.64
N PHE A 57 -14.88 -3.68 2.91
CA PHE A 57 -15.09 -2.51 3.75
C PHE A 57 -13.94 -2.32 4.75
N VAL A 58 -13.48 -1.07 4.89
CA VAL A 58 -12.47 -0.64 5.85
C VAL A 58 -13.00 0.59 6.58
N MET A 59 -13.11 0.51 7.92
CA MET A 59 -13.61 1.57 8.80
C MET A 59 -12.73 1.66 10.06
N ASN A 60 -13.06 2.55 11.01
CA ASN A 60 -12.30 2.72 12.25
C ASN A 60 -12.82 1.85 13.40
N THR A 61 -14.08 1.42 13.38
CA THR A 61 -14.73 0.63 14.45
C THR A 61 -15.52 -0.56 13.90
N ARG A 62 -15.93 -1.48 14.79
CA ARG A 62 -16.74 -2.66 14.41
C ARG A 62 -18.17 -2.27 14.06
N GLU A 63 -18.72 -1.31 14.78
CA GLU A 63 -20.06 -0.78 14.62
C GLU A 63 -20.23 -0.11 13.24
N GLU A 64 -19.21 0.61 12.78
CA GLU A 64 -19.17 1.20 11.43
C GLU A 64 -19.14 0.13 10.33
N ILE A 65 -18.43 -0.99 10.54
CA ILE A 65 -18.46 -2.12 9.61
C ILE A 65 -19.86 -2.74 9.54
N GLU A 66 -20.52 -2.93 10.68
CA GLU A 66 -21.88 -3.47 10.72
C GLU A 66 -22.87 -2.52 10.02
N GLN A 67 -22.69 -1.21 10.18
CA GLN A 67 -23.45 -0.20 9.45
C GLN A 67 -23.19 -0.28 7.94
N ALA A 68 -21.94 -0.32 7.50
CA ALA A 68 -21.59 -0.41 6.08
C ALA A 68 -22.17 -1.67 5.42
N LEU A 69 -22.20 -2.80 6.15
CA LEU A 69 -22.85 -4.03 5.67
C LEU A 69 -24.36 -3.90 5.56
N ARG A 70 -25.03 -3.21 6.49
CA ARG A 70 -26.46 -2.90 6.38
C ARG A 70 -26.73 -2.01 5.17
N ASP A 71 -25.98 -0.93 5.02
CA ASP A 71 -26.13 0.01 3.90
C ASP A 71 -25.89 -0.65 2.55
N PHE A 72 -24.93 -1.58 2.47
CA PHE A 72 -24.70 -2.39 1.28
C PHE A 72 -25.90 -3.30 0.95
N ARG A 73 -26.48 -3.95 1.97
CA ARG A 73 -27.65 -4.83 1.79
C ARG A 73 -28.93 -4.07 1.43
N GLU A 74 -29.01 -2.81 1.81
CA GLU A 74 -30.13 -1.92 1.52
C GLU A 74 -29.95 -1.15 0.20
N ASP A 75 -28.93 -1.47 -0.61
CA ASP A 75 -28.54 -0.77 -1.85
C ASP A 75 -28.29 0.74 -1.66
N ARG A 76 -27.96 1.17 -0.44
CA ARG A 76 -27.72 2.59 -0.09
C ARG A 76 -26.30 3.06 -0.38
N LEU A 77 -25.43 2.15 -0.83
CA LEU A 77 -24.06 2.45 -1.25
C LEU A 77 -23.91 2.60 -2.78
N THR A 78 -24.96 2.33 -3.56
CA THR A 78 -24.98 2.56 -5.01
C THR A 78 -25.73 3.87 -5.31
N ALA A 79 -25.06 4.79 -6.00
CA ALA A 79 -25.64 6.05 -6.48
C ALA A 79 -26.43 5.86 -7.78
#